data_AF-A0A1G7HCI6-F1
#
_entry.id   AF-A0A1G7HCI6-F1
#
_cell.length_a   1.000
_cell.length_b   1.000
_cell.length_c   1.000
_cell.angle_alpha   90.00
_cell.angle_beta   90.00
_cell.angle_gamma   90.00
#
_symmetry.space_group_name_H-M   'P 1'
#
loop_
_entity.id
_entity.type
_entity.pdbx_description
1 polymer ?
#
loop_
_entity_poly.entity_id
_entity_poly.type
_entity_poly.pdbx_seq_one_letter_code
_entity_poly.pdbx_strand_id
1 'polypeptide(L)'
;MTWSTRPDTPLADAADHLLRTCAPRVLVAHCRRTHAFATALLGRAHRSFDPELLFVASALHDLGLCAPGEDGVTPFQLRGADLAHDAVLRAGGAPDAADLVREAVALHLELGTADDPRPEVAGVHLGAAADVLGLHLDELPGGLVGDVLERWPREGFPAYLEAAMRQEATTKPDSRVAVLQRELGFIDLIAATAFPAGR
;
A
#
# COMPACT_ATOMS: atom_id res chain seq x y z
N MET A 1 14.30 -5.80 -13.66
CA MET A 1 12.82 -5.67 -13.58
C MET A 1 12.48 -4.19 -13.64
N THR A 2 11.53 -3.81 -14.47
CA THR A 2 11.02 -2.44 -14.54
C THR A 2 10.10 -2.21 -13.33
N TRP A 3 10.55 -1.44 -12.35
CA TRP A 3 9.80 -1.07 -11.12
C TRP A 3 8.39 -0.53 -11.38
N SER A 4 8.12 -0.07 -12.60
CA SER A 4 6.88 0.57 -12.99
C SER A 4 5.90 -0.32 -13.78
N THR A 5 6.31 -1.52 -14.18
CA THR A 5 5.49 -2.34 -15.07
C THR A 5 4.44 -3.09 -14.27
N ARG A 6 3.19 -2.67 -14.43
CA ARG A 6 2.04 -3.47 -14.03
C ARG A 6 2.03 -4.79 -14.82
N PRO A 7 1.80 -5.94 -14.18
CA PRO A 7 1.57 -7.21 -14.88
C PRO A 7 0.39 -7.13 -15.86
N ASP A 8 0.56 -7.73 -17.03
CA ASP A 8 -0.48 -7.82 -18.06
C ASP A 8 -1.27 -9.12 -17.87
N THR A 9 -2.13 -9.12 -16.86
CA THR A 9 -2.93 -10.28 -16.48
C THR A 9 -4.36 -9.87 -16.10
N PRO A 10 -5.34 -10.79 -16.24
CA PRO A 10 -6.73 -10.49 -15.89
C PRO A 10 -6.93 -10.06 -14.43
N LEU A 11 -6.19 -10.67 -13.49
CA LEU A 11 -6.31 -10.34 -12.08
C LEU A 11 -5.71 -8.95 -11.78
N ALA A 12 -4.57 -8.61 -12.38
CA ALA A 12 -3.99 -7.27 -12.27
C ALA A 12 -4.90 -6.20 -12.90
N ASP A 13 -5.53 -6.49 -14.04
CA ASP A 13 -6.52 -5.60 -14.67
C ASP A 13 -7.72 -5.35 -13.76
N ALA A 14 -8.27 -6.42 -13.16
CA ALA A 14 -9.42 -6.34 -12.26
C ALA A 14 -9.10 -5.54 -11.00
N ALA A 15 -7.95 -5.79 -10.36
CA ALA A 15 -7.51 -5.05 -9.18
C ALA A 15 -7.30 -3.56 -9.49
N ASP A 16 -6.68 -3.26 -10.63
CA ASP A 16 -6.43 -1.88 -11.07
C ASP A 16 -7.72 -1.13 -11.45
N HIS A 17 -8.66 -1.83 -12.09
CA HIS A 17 -9.99 -1.28 -12.36
C HIS A 17 -10.73 -0.95 -11.05
N LEU A 18 -10.71 -1.87 -10.07
CA LEU A 18 -11.34 -1.65 -8.77
C LEU A 18 -10.72 -0.46 -8.04
N LEU A 19 -9.38 -0.40 -7.96
CA LEU A 19 -8.66 0.71 -7.36
C LEU A 19 -9.08 2.05 -7.98
N ARG A 20 -9.06 2.18 -9.32
CA ARG A 20 -9.45 3.42 -10.01
C ARG A 20 -10.92 3.79 -9.86
N THR A 21 -11.78 2.82 -9.57
CA THR A 21 -13.22 3.04 -9.42
C THR A 21 -13.56 3.52 -8.01
N CYS A 22 -12.87 3.01 -6.99
CA CYS A 22 -13.16 3.35 -5.59
C CYS A 22 -12.31 4.50 -5.06
N ALA A 23 -11.05 4.61 -5.49
CA ALA A 23 -10.08 5.49 -4.85
C ALA A 23 -9.96 6.85 -5.55
N PRO A 24 -9.75 7.94 -4.79
CA PRO A 24 -9.37 9.22 -5.38
C PRO A 24 -7.98 9.13 -6.03
N ARG A 25 -7.69 10.03 -6.98
CA ARG A 25 -6.44 10.03 -7.76
C ARG A 25 -5.17 9.99 -6.90
N VAL A 26 -5.17 10.67 -5.75
CA VAL A 26 -4.03 10.69 -4.81
C VAL A 26 -3.73 9.30 -4.22
N LEU A 27 -4.76 8.51 -3.95
CA LEU A 27 -4.64 7.17 -3.38
C LEU A 27 -4.30 6.14 -4.47
N VAL A 28 -4.86 6.31 -5.68
CA VAL A 28 -4.40 5.54 -6.86
C VAL A 28 -2.89 5.73 -7.06
N ALA A 29 -2.41 6.98 -7.04
CA ALA A 29 -0.99 7.28 -7.19
C ALA A 29 -0.15 6.66 -6.06
N HIS A 30 -0.62 6.71 -4.80
CA HIS A 30 0.03 6.04 -3.67
C HIS A 30 0.20 4.54 -3.90
N CYS A 31 -0.87 3.81 -4.22
CA CYS A 31 -0.79 2.37 -4.48
C CYS A 31 0.20 2.04 -5.61
N ARG A 32 0.35 2.91 -6.63
CA ARG A 32 1.37 2.74 -7.68
C ARG A 32 2.79 2.95 -7.17
N ARG A 33 3.01 3.96 -6.33
CA ARG A 33 4.32 4.20 -5.71
C ARG A 33 4.68 3.09 -4.74
N THR A 34 3.73 2.60 -3.93
CA THR A 34 3.87 1.42 -3.08
C THR A 34 4.36 0.22 -3.87
N HIS A 35 3.70 -0.14 -4.98
CA HIS A 35 4.17 -1.24 -5.84
C HIS A 35 5.58 -1.01 -6.40
N ALA A 36 5.89 0.21 -6.84
CA ALA A 36 7.19 0.54 -7.42
C ALA A 36 8.33 0.43 -6.41
N PHE A 37 8.14 0.98 -5.22
CA PHE A 37 9.12 0.91 -4.15
C PHE A 37 9.25 -0.52 -3.62
N ALA A 38 8.15 -1.25 -3.43
CA ALA A 38 8.18 -2.65 -3.05
C ALA A 38 9.01 -3.50 -4.03
N THR A 39 8.74 -3.36 -5.33
CA THR A 39 9.46 -4.07 -6.40
C THR A 39 10.97 -3.80 -6.34
N ALA A 40 11.36 -2.55 -6.12
CA ALA A 40 12.75 -2.15 -6.08
C ALA A 40 13.47 -2.62 -4.80
N LEU A 41 12.81 -2.53 -3.64
CA LEU A 41 13.35 -2.98 -2.35
C LEU A 41 13.52 -4.51 -2.31
N LEU A 42 12.51 -5.26 -2.75
CA LEU A 42 12.59 -6.72 -2.84
C LEU A 42 13.66 -7.16 -3.85
N GLY A 43 13.76 -6.48 -4.99
CA GLY A 43 14.78 -6.73 -6.00
C GLY A 43 16.20 -6.51 -5.47
N ARG A 44 16.42 -5.44 -4.69
CA ARG A 44 17.68 -5.17 -4.00
C ARG A 44 18.01 -6.23 -2.94
N ALA A 45 17.00 -6.69 -2.20
CA ALA A 45 17.14 -7.74 -1.20
C ALA A 45 17.25 -9.15 -1.82
N HIS A 46 17.25 -9.27 -3.15
CA HIS A 46 17.26 -10.55 -3.88
C HIS A 46 16.12 -11.50 -3.48
N ARG A 47 14.98 -10.95 -3.08
CA ARG A 47 13.78 -11.73 -2.72
C ARG A 47 12.95 -11.96 -3.98
N SER A 48 12.73 -13.22 -4.33
CA SER A 48 11.89 -13.59 -5.48
C SER A 48 10.42 -13.56 -5.08
N PHE A 49 9.59 -12.85 -5.84
CA PHE A 49 8.16 -12.67 -5.58
C PHE A 49 7.34 -12.93 -6.84
N ASP A 50 6.06 -13.22 -6.66
CA ASP A 50 5.07 -13.22 -7.72
C ASP A 50 4.70 -11.76 -8.11
N PRO A 51 5.03 -11.31 -9.33
CA PRO A 51 4.77 -9.94 -9.74
C PRO A 51 3.28 -9.60 -9.84
N GLU A 52 2.41 -10.57 -10.17
CA GLU A 52 0.96 -10.38 -10.18
C GLU A 52 0.44 -10.12 -8.76
N LEU A 53 0.82 -10.97 -7.81
CA LEU A 53 0.30 -10.86 -6.44
C LEU A 53 0.86 -9.66 -5.69
N LEU A 54 2.14 -9.29 -5.90
CA LEU A 54 2.68 -8.05 -5.34
C LEU A 54 1.92 -6.83 -5.88
N PHE A 55 1.63 -6.81 -7.19
CA PHE A 55 0.87 -5.71 -7.79
C PHE A 55 -0.56 -5.65 -7.26
N VAL A 56 -1.27 -6.78 -7.22
CA VAL A 56 -2.66 -6.87 -6.76
C VAL A 56 -2.75 -6.44 -5.29
N ALA A 57 -1.89 -6.97 -4.42
CA ALA A 57 -1.89 -6.60 -3.00
C ALA A 57 -1.58 -5.10 -2.82
N SER A 58 -0.57 -4.57 -3.52
CA SER A 58 -0.24 -3.13 -3.47
C SER A 58 -1.38 -2.25 -3.98
N ALA A 59 -2.09 -2.69 -5.04
CA ALA A 59 -3.22 -1.96 -5.61
C ALA A 59 -4.41 -1.90 -4.65
N LEU A 60 -4.60 -2.91 -3.81
CA LEU A 60 -5.79 -3.06 -2.99
C LEU A 60 -5.59 -2.76 -1.50
N HIS A 61 -4.35 -2.51 -1.03
CA HIS A 61 -4.07 -2.41 0.41
C HIS A 61 -4.83 -1.31 1.16
N ASP A 62 -5.19 -0.23 0.47
CA ASP A 62 -5.96 0.88 1.03
C ASP A 62 -7.45 0.86 0.64
N LEU A 63 -7.99 -0.25 0.10
CA LEU A 63 -9.41 -0.34 -0.24
C LEU A 63 -10.32 0.00 0.95
N GLY A 64 -9.88 -0.33 2.17
CA GLY A 64 -10.61 0.00 3.40
C GLY A 64 -10.86 1.49 3.60
N LEU A 65 -10.05 2.38 3.01
CA LEU A 65 -10.22 3.83 3.10
C LEU A 65 -11.22 4.41 2.09
N CYS A 66 -11.46 3.72 0.98
CA CYS A 66 -12.20 4.30 -0.16
C CYS A 66 -13.41 3.49 -0.61
N ALA A 67 -13.49 2.20 -0.29
CA ALA A 67 -14.63 1.38 -0.64
C ALA A 67 -15.88 1.78 0.18
N PRO A 68 -17.08 1.80 -0.43
CA PRO A 68 -18.32 2.11 0.26
C PRO A 68 -18.68 1.05 1.32
N GLY A 69 -19.48 1.41 2.31
CA GLY A 69 -19.89 0.49 3.38
C GLY A 69 -18.89 0.43 4.53
N GLU A 70 -18.42 1.59 4.98
CA GLU A 70 -17.72 1.75 6.26
C GLU A 70 -18.66 1.41 7.41
N ASP A 71 -18.21 0.58 8.36
CA ASP A 71 -19.01 0.15 9.50
C ASP A 71 -18.74 0.96 10.79
N GLY A 72 -17.69 1.79 10.77
CA GLY A 72 -17.27 2.63 11.90
C GLY A 72 -16.61 1.85 13.04
N VAL A 73 -16.34 0.55 12.85
CA VAL A 73 -15.83 -0.34 13.91
C VAL A 73 -14.58 -1.07 13.45
N THR A 74 -14.60 -1.64 12.25
CA THR A 74 -13.52 -2.48 11.73
C THR A 74 -12.37 -1.60 11.22
N PRO A 75 -11.13 -1.79 11.72
CA PRO A 75 -9.97 -1.05 11.22
C PRO A 75 -9.83 -1.16 9.70
N PHE A 76 -9.48 -0.06 9.04
CA PHE A 76 -9.51 0.00 7.58
C PHE A 76 -8.64 -1.09 6.92
N GLN A 77 -7.50 -1.44 7.52
CA GLN A 77 -6.62 -2.46 6.95
C GLN A 77 -7.24 -3.86 7.03
N LEU A 78 -8.05 -4.15 8.06
CA LEU A 78 -8.75 -5.44 8.18
C LEU A 78 -9.97 -5.48 7.25
N ARG A 79 -10.73 -4.40 7.21
CA ARG A 79 -11.84 -4.25 6.25
C ARG A 79 -11.35 -4.33 4.80
N GLY A 80 -10.25 -3.64 4.51
CA GLY A 80 -9.58 -3.67 3.21
C GLY A 80 -9.09 -5.06 2.84
N ALA A 81 -8.59 -5.81 3.82
CA ALA A 81 -8.14 -7.19 3.61
C ALA A 81 -9.28 -8.10 3.17
N ASP A 82 -10.43 -8.04 3.84
CA ASP A 82 -11.61 -8.82 3.46
C ASP A 82 -12.13 -8.41 2.09
N LEU A 83 -12.20 -7.11 1.79
CA LEU A 83 -12.60 -6.61 0.47
C LEU A 83 -11.65 -7.04 -0.66
N ALA A 84 -10.35 -7.04 -0.38
CA ALA A 84 -9.32 -7.47 -1.33
C ALA A 84 -9.39 -8.97 -1.60
N HIS A 85 -9.56 -9.79 -0.54
CA HIS A 85 -9.78 -11.24 -0.66
C HIS A 85 -10.95 -11.56 -1.59
N ASP A 86 -12.09 -10.96 -1.28
CA ASP A 86 -13.32 -11.09 -2.04
C ASP A 86 -13.17 -10.64 -3.50
N ALA A 87 -12.43 -9.53 -3.74
CA ALA A 87 -12.16 -9.03 -5.07
C ALA A 87 -11.32 -10.01 -5.90
N VAL A 88 -10.29 -10.62 -5.29
CA VAL A 88 -9.45 -11.63 -5.95
C VAL A 88 -10.27 -12.86 -6.32
N LEU A 89 -11.08 -13.38 -5.40
CA LEU A 89 -11.94 -14.53 -5.69
C LEU A 89 -12.95 -14.23 -6.80
N ARG A 90 -13.61 -13.07 -6.77
CA ARG A 90 -14.56 -12.66 -7.82
C ARG A 90 -13.91 -12.49 -9.19
N ALA A 91 -12.64 -12.10 -9.23
CA ALA A 91 -11.85 -12.00 -10.45
C ALA A 91 -11.33 -13.36 -10.96
N GLY A 92 -11.64 -14.46 -10.28
CA GLY A 92 -11.20 -15.81 -10.65
C GLY A 92 -9.81 -16.18 -10.15
N GLY A 93 -9.24 -15.41 -9.21
CA GLY A 93 -7.99 -15.76 -8.55
C GLY A 93 -8.13 -17.02 -7.69
N ALA A 94 -7.02 -17.74 -7.51
CA ALA A 94 -6.99 -18.93 -6.68
C ALA A 94 -7.21 -18.58 -5.19
N PRO A 95 -7.81 -19.48 -4.38
CA PRO A 95 -8.00 -19.25 -2.93
C PRO A 95 -6.70 -18.88 -2.20
N ASP A 96 -5.60 -19.58 -2.46
CA ASP A 96 -4.30 -19.29 -1.83
C ASP A 96 -3.77 -17.90 -2.20
N ALA A 97 -4.02 -17.45 -3.44
CA ALA A 97 -3.67 -16.09 -3.88
C ALA A 97 -4.53 -15.04 -3.18
N ALA A 98 -5.83 -15.29 -3.03
CA ALA A 98 -6.72 -14.41 -2.28
C ALA A 98 -6.29 -14.31 -0.81
N ASP A 99 -5.93 -15.44 -0.19
CA ASP A 99 -5.46 -15.51 1.19
C ASP A 99 -4.15 -14.74 1.39
N LEU A 100 -3.19 -14.89 0.47
CA LEU A 100 -1.95 -14.12 0.47
C LEU A 100 -2.21 -12.61 0.39
N VAL A 101 -3.07 -12.19 -0.55
CA VAL A 101 -3.45 -10.78 -0.72
C VAL A 101 -4.12 -10.24 0.54
N ARG A 102 -5.06 -10.99 1.14
CA ARG A 102 -5.70 -10.62 2.40
C ARG A 102 -4.67 -10.36 3.49
N GLU A 103 -3.71 -11.26 3.67
CA GLU A 103 -2.68 -11.11 4.69
C GLU A 103 -1.74 -9.94 4.43
N ALA A 104 -1.31 -9.75 3.17
CA ALA A 104 -0.50 -8.60 2.79
C ALA A 104 -1.21 -7.27 3.13
N VAL A 105 -2.52 -7.19 2.87
CA VAL A 105 -3.33 -6.02 3.19
C VAL A 105 -3.56 -5.88 4.70
N ALA A 106 -3.87 -6.95 5.43
CA ALA A 106 -4.13 -6.87 6.87
C ALA A 106 -2.88 -6.44 7.67
N LEU A 107 -1.70 -6.87 7.23
CA LEU A 107 -0.44 -6.72 7.96
C LEU A 107 0.40 -5.51 7.54
N HIS A 108 -0.01 -4.73 6.53
CA HIS A 108 0.85 -3.70 5.95
C HIS A 108 1.25 -2.57 6.91
N LEU A 109 0.49 -2.36 8.00
CA LEU A 109 0.83 -1.40 9.06
C LEU A 109 1.64 -2.01 10.21
N GLU A 110 1.80 -3.33 10.24
CA GLU A 110 2.54 -4.01 11.30
C GLU A 110 4.04 -3.89 11.06
N LEU A 111 4.77 -3.28 12.01
CA LEU A 111 6.21 -3.02 11.86
C LEU A 111 7.05 -4.29 11.66
N GLY A 112 6.62 -5.43 12.22
CA GLY A 112 7.30 -6.71 12.05
C GLY A 112 7.14 -7.32 10.66
N THR A 113 6.27 -6.77 9.81
CA THR A 113 5.97 -7.32 8.47
C THR A 113 7.11 -7.15 7.49
N ALA A 114 8.05 -6.22 7.71
CA ALA A 114 9.24 -6.06 6.89
C ALA A 114 10.05 -7.36 6.74
N ASP A 115 10.05 -8.20 7.78
CA ASP A 115 10.78 -9.48 7.84
C ASP A 115 9.89 -10.70 7.52
N ASP A 116 8.62 -10.52 7.12
CA ASP A 116 7.73 -11.65 6.77
C ASP A 116 8.41 -12.49 5.67
N PRO A 117 8.48 -13.83 5.79
CA PRO A 117 9.15 -14.69 4.82
C PRO A 117 8.53 -14.62 3.42
N ARG A 118 7.25 -14.25 3.31
CA ARG A 118 6.52 -14.08 2.05
C ARG A 118 6.81 -12.70 1.47
N PRO A 119 7.51 -12.62 0.32
CA PRO A 119 7.96 -11.36 -0.24
C PRO A 119 6.84 -10.38 -0.60
N GLU A 120 5.66 -10.86 -0.97
CA GLU A 120 4.51 -10.03 -1.32
C GLU A 120 3.95 -9.31 -0.08
N VAL A 121 3.88 -10.01 1.05
CA VAL A 121 3.42 -9.48 2.34
C VAL A 121 4.40 -8.43 2.86
N ALA A 122 5.69 -8.77 2.90
CA ALA A 122 6.74 -7.82 3.27
C ALA A 122 6.83 -6.64 2.28
N GLY A 123 6.63 -6.91 0.99
CA GLY A 123 6.71 -5.93 -0.09
C GLY A 123 5.69 -4.81 0.07
N VAL A 124 4.42 -5.14 0.32
CA VAL A 124 3.37 -4.13 0.51
C VAL A 124 3.70 -3.23 1.70
N HIS A 125 4.14 -3.81 2.83
CA HIS A 125 4.58 -3.05 3.99
C HIS A 125 5.76 -2.12 3.64
N LEU A 126 6.83 -2.65 3.07
CA LEU A 126 8.04 -1.89 2.71
C LEU A 126 7.73 -0.76 1.72
N GLY A 127 6.93 -1.05 0.69
CA GLY A 127 6.53 -0.08 -0.32
C GLY A 127 5.67 1.04 0.26
N ALA A 128 4.69 0.69 1.11
CA ALA A 128 3.82 1.66 1.76
C ALA A 128 4.61 2.52 2.75
N ALA A 129 5.47 1.91 3.56
CA ALA A 129 6.35 2.62 4.49
C ALA A 129 7.33 3.57 3.75
N ALA A 130 7.88 3.13 2.62
CA ALA A 130 8.71 3.96 1.77
C ALA A 130 7.95 5.17 1.23
N ASP A 131 6.70 5.01 0.77
CA ASP A 131 5.90 6.11 0.26
C ASP A 131 5.32 7.00 1.39
N VAL A 132 4.97 6.46 2.55
CA VAL A 132 4.31 7.22 3.61
C VAL A 132 5.33 7.96 4.49
N LEU A 133 6.41 7.28 4.86
CA LEU A 133 7.38 7.72 5.86
C LEU A 133 8.77 7.99 5.29
N GLY A 134 8.98 7.77 3.99
CA GLY A 134 10.28 7.95 3.34
C GLY A 134 11.33 6.91 3.76
N LEU A 135 10.91 5.81 4.39
CA LEU A 135 11.81 4.76 4.85
C LEU A 135 12.44 4.02 3.65
N HIS A 136 13.72 3.66 3.78
CA HIS A 136 14.47 2.90 2.78
C HIS A 136 14.61 3.58 1.41
N LEU A 137 14.23 4.85 1.25
CA LEU A 137 14.38 5.56 -0.04
C LEU A 137 15.86 5.72 -0.43
N ASP A 138 16.75 5.81 0.54
CA ASP A 138 18.20 5.88 0.36
C ASP A 138 18.82 4.55 -0.12
N GLU A 139 18.09 3.44 0.04
CA GLU A 139 18.51 2.13 -0.46
C GLU A 139 18.19 1.92 -1.94
N LEU A 140 17.29 2.72 -2.50
CA LEU A 140 16.80 2.59 -3.87
C LEU A 140 17.87 3.06 -4.89
N PRO A 141 17.86 2.48 -6.10
CA PRO A 141 18.72 2.95 -7.19
C PRO A 141 18.60 4.46 -7.43
N GLY A 142 19.74 5.11 -7.66
CA GLY A 142 19.79 6.54 -7.92
C GLY A 142 18.86 6.94 -9.07
N GLY A 143 18.04 7.97 -8.85
CA GLY A 143 17.05 8.46 -9.82
C GLY A 143 15.68 7.79 -9.73
N LEU A 144 15.57 6.56 -9.20
CA LEU A 144 14.31 5.81 -9.18
C LEU A 144 13.20 6.57 -8.44
N VAL A 145 13.50 7.15 -7.28
CA VAL A 145 12.51 7.95 -6.53
C VAL A 145 12.02 9.12 -7.37
N GLY A 146 12.92 9.84 -8.04
CA GLY A 146 12.55 10.93 -8.95
C GLY A 146 11.63 10.48 -10.08
N ASP A 147 11.99 9.39 -10.77
CA ASP A 147 11.20 8.85 -11.88
C ASP A 147 9.81 8.37 -11.43
N VAL A 148 9.72 7.75 -10.24
CA VAL A 148 8.45 7.33 -9.63
C VAL A 148 7.57 8.53 -9.32
N LEU A 149 8.14 9.60 -8.75
CA LEU A 149 7.41 10.81 -8.37
C LEU A 149 7.01 11.66 -9.59
N GLU A 150 7.80 11.67 -10.65
CA GLU A 150 7.43 12.29 -11.93
C GLU A 150 6.23 11.58 -12.56
N ARG A 151 6.23 10.24 -12.53
CA ARG A 151 5.13 9.44 -13.09
C ARG A 151 3.86 9.47 -12.23
N TRP A 152 4.01 9.47 -10.90
CA TRP A 152 2.90 9.48 -9.95
C TRP A 152 3.11 10.56 -8.88
N PRO A 153 2.81 11.83 -9.20
CA PRO A 153 3.02 12.94 -8.28
C PRO A 153 2.34 12.76 -6.92
N ARG A 154 2.97 13.31 -5.88
CA ARG A 154 2.50 13.29 -4.49
C ARG A 154 1.62 14.48 -4.10
N GLU A 155 1.30 15.35 -5.04
CA GLU A 155 0.51 16.54 -4.74
C GLU A 155 -0.83 16.17 -4.08
N GLY A 156 -1.13 16.79 -2.93
CA GLY A 156 -2.32 16.51 -2.13
C GLY A 156 -2.32 15.19 -1.36
N PHE A 157 -1.37 14.27 -1.60
CA PHE A 157 -1.33 12.98 -0.93
C PHE A 157 -1.09 13.07 0.59
N PRO A 158 -0.09 13.82 1.11
CA PRO A 158 0.13 13.91 2.56
C PRO A 158 -1.10 14.42 3.31
N ALA A 159 -1.75 15.48 2.81
CA ALA A 159 -2.95 16.04 3.44
C ALA A 159 -4.14 15.06 3.40
N TYR A 160 -4.32 14.34 2.30
CA TYR A 160 -5.36 13.31 2.20
C TYR A 160 -5.13 12.19 3.21
N LEU A 161 -3.91 11.65 3.26
CA LEU A 161 -3.59 10.54 4.16
C LEU A 161 -3.65 10.97 5.62
N GLU A 162 -3.14 12.15 5.97
CA GLU A 162 -3.23 12.69 7.32
C GLU A 162 -4.69 12.78 7.79
N ALA A 163 -5.57 13.34 6.95
CA ALA A 163 -7.00 13.42 7.27
C ALA A 163 -7.64 12.04 7.43
N ALA A 164 -7.32 11.09 6.55
CA ALA A 164 -7.83 9.72 6.63
C ALA A 164 -7.36 9.01 7.91
N MET A 165 -6.07 9.11 8.26
CA MET A 165 -5.51 8.50 9.46
C MET A 165 -6.05 9.14 10.74
N ARG A 166 -6.26 10.47 10.76
CA ARG A 166 -6.92 11.15 11.90
C ARG A 166 -8.36 10.69 12.07
N GLN A 167 -9.12 10.56 10.98
CA GLN A 167 -10.48 10.05 11.01
C GLN A 167 -10.53 8.60 11.51
N GLU A 168 -9.64 7.74 11.01
CA GLU A 168 -9.53 6.34 11.43
C GLU A 168 -9.23 6.24 12.93
N ALA A 169 -8.20 6.95 13.41
CA ALA A 169 -7.82 6.91 14.82
C ALA A 169 -8.90 7.48 15.76
N THR A 170 -9.66 8.48 15.30
CA THR A 170 -10.75 9.08 16.09
C THR A 170 -11.97 8.17 16.14
N THR A 171 -12.32 7.55 15.02
CA THR A 171 -13.51 6.69 14.91
C THR A 171 -13.26 5.35 15.60
N LYS A 172 -12.05 4.81 15.47
CA LYS A 172 -11.65 3.48 15.92
C LYS A 172 -10.42 3.61 16.82
N PRO A 173 -10.60 3.94 18.11
CA PRO A 173 -9.49 4.23 19.03
C PRO A 173 -8.58 3.03 19.31
N ASP A 174 -9.04 1.81 19.03
CA ASP A 174 -8.27 0.57 19.15
C ASP A 174 -7.68 0.10 17.81
N SER A 175 -7.87 0.86 16.72
CA SER A 175 -7.26 0.57 15.41
C SER A 175 -5.74 0.60 15.47
N ARG A 176 -5.09 -0.08 14.51
CA ARG A 176 -3.63 -0.04 14.39
C ARG A 176 -3.10 1.38 14.19
N VAL A 177 -3.82 2.21 13.43
CA VAL A 177 -3.48 3.63 13.26
C VAL A 177 -3.49 4.38 14.59
N ALA A 178 -4.51 4.17 15.43
CA ALA A 178 -4.58 4.80 16.75
C ALA A 178 -3.45 4.34 17.67
N VAL A 179 -3.09 3.05 17.64
CA VAL A 179 -1.95 2.51 18.38
C VAL A 179 -0.65 3.16 17.91
N LEU A 180 -0.37 3.16 16.61
CA LEU A 180 0.82 3.77 16.02
C LEU A 180 0.91 5.28 16.31
N GLN A 181 -0.22 5.99 16.31
CA GLN A 181 -0.24 7.39 16.70
C GLN A 181 0.17 7.58 18.16
N ARG A 182 -0.35 6.77 19.10
CA ARG A 182 0.00 6.90 20.52
C ARG A 182 1.44 6.52 20.81
N GLU A 183 1.96 5.50 20.15
CA GLU A 183 3.29 4.96 20.42
C GLU A 183 4.40 5.72 19.70
N LEU A 184 4.14 6.20 18.48
CA LEU A 184 5.18 6.70 17.58
C LEU A 184 4.88 8.08 16.98
N GLY A 185 3.70 8.65 17.26
CA GLY A 185 3.29 9.90 16.61
C GLY A 185 3.11 9.73 15.10
N PHE A 186 2.62 8.58 14.65
CA PHE A 186 2.54 8.18 13.23
C PHE A 186 1.99 9.26 12.29
N ILE A 187 0.89 9.91 12.65
CA ILE A 187 0.26 10.96 11.83
C ILE A 187 1.16 12.20 11.75
N ASP A 188 1.86 12.53 12.83
CA ASP A 188 2.81 13.66 12.86
C ASP A 188 4.05 13.34 12.01
N LEU A 189 4.49 12.08 11.99
CA LEU A 189 5.55 11.61 11.09
C LEU A 189 5.13 11.72 9.62
N ILE A 190 3.88 11.36 9.26
CA ILE A 190 3.36 11.54 7.90
C ILE A 190 3.46 13.01 7.49
N ALA A 191 3.00 13.92 8.35
CA ALA A 191 3.01 15.35 8.07
C ALA A 191 4.43 15.93 7.95
N ALA A 192 5.39 15.39 8.71
CA ALA A 192 6.79 15.82 8.69
C ALA A 192 7.63 15.21 7.55
N THR A 193 7.12 14.17 6.88
CA THR A 193 7.89 13.43 5.88
C THR A 193 8.10 14.27 4.63
N ALA A 194 9.36 14.63 4.37
CA ALA A 194 9.76 15.33 3.16
C ALA A 194 10.20 14.33 2.08
N PHE A 195 9.74 14.55 0.85
CA PHE A 195 10.23 13.85 -0.33
C PHE A 195 11.06 14.80 -1.20
N PRO A 196 12.06 14.29 -1.95
CA PRO A 196 12.69 15.08 -2.99
C PRO A 196 11.62 15.58 -3.96
N ALA A 197 11.73 16.85 -4.39
CA ALA A 197 10.88 17.37 -5.45
C ALA A 197 11.04 16.48 -6.69
N GLY A 198 9.92 16.12 -7.34
CA GLY A 198 9.96 15.51 -8.67
C GLY A 198 10.78 16.41 -9.61
N ARG A 199 11.52 15.80 -10.53
CA ARG A 199 12.38 16.54 -11.46
C ARG A 199 11.58 17.50 -12.35
#